data_AF-A0A947WE17-F1
#
_entry.id   AF-A0A947WE17-F1
#
_cell.length_a   1.000
_cell.length_b   1.000
_cell.length_c   1.000
_cell.angle_alpha   90.00
_cell.angle_beta   90.00
_cell.angle_gamma   90.00
#
_symmetry.space_group_name_H-M   'P 1'
#
loop_
_entity.id
_entity.type
_entity.pdbx_description
1 polymer ?
#
loop_
_entity_poly.entity_id
_entity_poly.type
_entity_poly.pdbx_seq_one_letter_code
_entity_poly.pdbx_strand_id
1 'polypeptide(L)'
;MNDDVRDNLTPVQQRARDTVRGLSRPVADVEFRARLRTEFTTGTIQGGRVLRPPRSVWRRTAMPTLAVAAALALLMVVTNRRPGPVPLGGGGPGTVTVDGQTVPANRPEALARLLHPGARVTLSDDAELDLHYPGVMVWRLEPGTTAVLPPAPGRWYGKALECRLEKGELGLRTGPGFPGARLAIVTAEGRAIVTGTLVSVYRDDAVTCVCVVEGAVVMETASGEVLGNIEAGRRRVLFRDGSEPLHDAIAPPHQAHLQAFDGACGNVFGP
;
A
#
# COMPACT_ATOMS: atom_id res chain seq x y z
N MET A 1 26.39 1.21 -15.70
CA MET A 1 25.57 1.00 -14.50
C MET A 1 24.45 0.04 -14.87
N ASN A 2 24.73 -1.26 -14.81
CA ASN A 2 23.77 -2.33 -15.08
C ASN A 2 24.28 -3.64 -14.43
N ASP A 3 24.64 -3.55 -13.14
CA ASP A 3 25.10 -4.70 -12.34
C ASP A 3 23.95 -5.42 -11.60
N ASP A 4 22.73 -4.87 -11.60
CA ASP A 4 21.59 -5.41 -10.82
C ASP A 4 20.91 -6.67 -11.40
N VAL A 5 21.24 -7.09 -12.63
CA VAL A 5 20.68 -8.32 -13.21
C VAL A 5 21.45 -9.57 -12.76
N ARG A 6 22.57 -9.40 -12.04
CA ARG A 6 23.45 -10.53 -11.65
C ARG A 6 22.98 -11.31 -10.42
N ASP A 7 22.07 -10.76 -9.61
CA ASP A 7 21.78 -11.29 -8.26
C ASP A 7 20.44 -12.01 -8.07
N ASN A 8 19.61 -12.18 -9.11
CA ASN A 8 18.34 -12.91 -9.01
C ASN A 8 18.36 -14.29 -9.69
N LEU A 9 19.44 -15.05 -9.53
CA LEU A 9 19.43 -16.46 -9.94
C LEU A 9 18.84 -17.31 -8.82
N THR A 10 17.80 -18.07 -9.14
CA THR A 10 17.28 -19.11 -8.24
C THR A 10 18.36 -20.17 -7.95
N PRO A 11 18.27 -20.92 -6.83
CA PRO A 11 19.25 -21.96 -6.48
C PRO A 11 19.44 -23.04 -7.56
N VAL A 12 18.45 -23.26 -8.43
CA VAL A 12 18.55 -24.18 -9.57
C VAL A 12 19.35 -23.56 -10.71
N GLN A 13 19.14 -22.28 -11.01
CA GLN A 13 19.88 -21.55 -12.05
C GLN A 13 21.35 -21.36 -11.67
N GLN A 14 21.62 -21.12 -10.38
CA GLN A 14 22.99 -21.01 -9.87
C GLN A 14 23.75 -22.32 -10.05
N ARG A 15 23.14 -23.47 -9.66
CA ARG A 15 23.70 -24.80 -9.90
C ARG A 15 23.94 -25.10 -11.39
N ALA A 16 22.98 -24.79 -12.25
CA ALA A 16 23.15 -25.00 -13.69
C ALA A 16 24.31 -24.16 -14.27
N ARG A 17 24.43 -22.90 -13.84
CA ARG A 17 25.54 -22.02 -14.24
C ARG A 17 26.88 -22.57 -13.78
N ASP A 18 26.96 -23.03 -12.54
CA ASP A 18 28.19 -23.54 -11.96
C ASP A 18 28.61 -24.86 -12.61
N THR A 19 27.65 -25.74 -12.96
CA THR A 19 27.90 -26.95 -13.76
C THR A 19 28.49 -26.62 -15.14
N VAL A 20 27.94 -25.63 -15.86
CA VAL A 20 28.46 -25.24 -17.18
C VAL A 20 29.86 -24.61 -17.06
N ARG A 21 30.10 -23.82 -16.00
CA ARG A 21 31.42 -23.23 -15.74
C ARG A 21 32.46 -24.27 -15.32
N GLY A 22 32.02 -25.37 -14.71
CA GLY A 22 32.86 -26.51 -14.36
C GLY A 22 33.22 -27.42 -15.53
N LEU A 23 32.61 -27.24 -16.70
CA LEU A 23 33.02 -27.99 -17.89
C LEU A 23 34.44 -27.57 -18.31
N SER A 24 35.33 -28.54 -18.42
CA SER A 24 36.69 -28.34 -18.94
C SER A 24 36.61 -27.65 -20.29
N ARG A 25 37.30 -26.51 -20.43
CA ARG A 25 37.43 -25.86 -21.74
C ARG A 25 38.14 -26.86 -22.67
N PRO A 26 37.52 -27.28 -23.78
CA PRO A 26 38.17 -28.20 -24.70
C PRO A 26 39.43 -27.51 -25.23
N VAL A 27 40.59 -28.07 -24.89
CA VAL A 27 41.85 -27.62 -25.44
C VAL A 27 41.92 -28.16 -26.85
N ALA A 28 41.84 -27.28 -27.84
CA ALA A 28 42.03 -27.66 -29.23
C ALA A 28 43.40 -28.35 -29.39
N ASP A 29 43.38 -29.57 -29.90
CA ASP A 29 44.56 -30.39 -30.16
C ASP A 29 45.56 -29.67 -31.10
N VAL A 30 46.83 -29.99 -30.95
CA VAL A 30 47.94 -29.40 -31.72
C VAL A 30 47.76 -29.69 -33.21
N GLU A 31 47.32 -30.89 -33.58
CA GLU A 31 47.03 -31.25 -34.97
C GLU A 31 45.88 -30.43 -35.54
N PHE A 32 44.82 -30.22 -34.75
CA PHE A 32 43.68 -29.40 -35.14
C PHE A 32 44.08 -27.94 -35.38
N ARG A 33 44.95 -27.39 -34.53
CA ARG A 33 45.48 -26.02 -34.71
C ARG A 33 46.37 -25.90 -35.94
N ALA A 34 47.24 -26.90 -36.19
CA ALA A 34 48.09 -26.92 -37.36
C ALA A 34 47.24 -26.98 -38.64
N ARG A 35 46.22 -27.83 -38.67
CA ARG A 35 45.28 -27.94 -39.79
C ARG A 35 44.52 -26.64 -40.03
N LEU A 36 43.94 -26.04 -38.99
CA LEU A 36 43.24 -24.75 -39.10
C LEU A 36 44.15 -23.63 -39.61
N ARG A 37 45.40 -23.59 -39.15
CA ARG A 37 46.37 -22.58 -39.61
C ARG A 37 46.64 -22.75 -41.10
N THR A 38 46.85 -23.98 -41.56
CA THR A 38 47.03 -24.29 -42.99
C THR A 38 45.79 -23.88 -43.78
N GLU A 39 44.61 -24.34 -43.39
CA GLU A 39 43.33 -24.04 -44.07
C GLU A 39 43.04 -22.53 -44.15
N PHE A 40 43.40 -21.76 -43.11
CA PHE A 40 43.24 -20.32 -43.08
C PHE A 40 44.22 -19.61 -44.01
N THR A 41 45.47 -20.08 -44.07
CA THR A 41 46.52 -19.46 -44.90
C THR A 41 46.31 -19.77 -46.38
N THR A 42 45.78 -20.94 -46.72
CA THR A 42 45.51 -21.37 -48.10
C THR A 42 44.15 -20.91 -48.62
N GLY A 43 43.32 -20.27 -47.79
CA GLY A 43 41.96 -19.86 -48.16
C GLY A 43 41.01 -21.03 -48.43
N THR A 44 41.38 -22.25 -48.03
CA THR A 44 40.59 -23.48 -48.23
C THR A 44 39.72 -23.83 -47.04
N ILE A 45 39.43 -22.87 -46.15
CA ILE A 45 38.40 -23.05 -45.14
C ILE A 45 37.09 -23.32 -45.87
N GLN A 46 36.72 -24.59 -46.01
CA GLN A 46 35.40 -24.96 -46.45
C GLN A 46 34.45 -24.30 -45.47
N GLY A 47 33.70 -23.30 -45.96
CA GLY A 47 32.77 -22.54 -45.14
C GLY A 47 31.95 -23.52 -44.33
N GLY A 48 32.25 -23.60 -43.03
CA GLY A 48 31.60 -24.54 -42.14
C GLY A 48 30.12 -24.36 -42.35
N ARG A 49 29.39 -25.46 -42.60
CA ARG A 49 27.93 -25.44 -42.74
C ARG A 49 27.42 -24.55 -41.63
N VAL A 50 26.99 -23.34 -41.97
CA VAL A 50 26.37 -22.44 -41.01
C VAL A 50 25.13 -23.22 -40.59
N LEU A 51 25.19 -23.81 -39.41
CA LEU A 51 24.03 -24.38 -38.75
C LEU A 51 23.13 -23.17 -38.52
N ARG A 52 22.29 -22.85 -39.51
CA ARG A 52 21.20 -21.91 -39.33
C ARG A 52 20.36 -22.55 -38.24
N PRO A 53 20.32 -21.97 -37.02
CA PRO A 53 19.43 -22.50 -36.01
C PRO A 53 18.04 -22.53 -36.65
N PRO A 54 17.26 -23.61 -36.48
CA PRO A 54 15.91 -23.66 -37.00
C PRO A 54 15.22 -22.38 -36.54
N ARG A 55 14.77 -21.56 -37.50
CA ARG A 55 14.06 -20.31 -37.20
C ARG A 55 12.86 -20.72 -36.36
N SER A 56 12.96 -20.56 -35.05
CA SER A 56 11.99 -21.17 -34.14
C SER A 56 10.65 -20.52 -34.43
N VAL A 57 9.71 -21.32 -34.91
CA VAL A 57 8.32 -20.89 -35.13
C VAL A 57 7.74 -20.37 -33.81
N TRP A 58 8.28 -20.86 -32.68
CA TRP A 58 8.03 -20.40 -31.32
C TRP A 58 8.29 -18.90 -31.10
N ARG A 59 9.31 -18.29 -31.71
CA ARG A 59 9.53 -16.83 -31.61
C ARG A 59 8.47 -16.02 -32.34
N ARG A 60 7.80 -16.59 -33.36
CA ARG A 60 6.72 -15.91 -34.09
C ARG A 60 5.37 -16.00 -33.38
N THR A 61 5.12 -17.04 -32.60
CA THR A 61 3.84 -17.21 -31.87
C THR A 61 3.89 -16.79 -30.40
N ALA A 62 5.04 -16.88 -29.73
CA ALA A 62 5.16 -16.53 -28.31
C ALA A 62 5.25 -15.01 -28.03
N MET A 63 5.76 -14.22 -28.99
CA MET A 63 5.84 -12.77 -28.83
C MET A 63 4.47 -12.07 -28.77
N PRO A 64 3.49 -12.35 -29.66
CA PRO A 64 2.19 -11.70 -29.59
C PRO A 64 1.38 -12.13 -28.35
N THR A 65 1.50 -13.38 -27.89
CA THR A 65 0.78 -13.84 -26.70
C THR A 65 1.28 -13.17 -25.43
N LEU A 66 2.59 -12.97 -25.29
CA LEU A 66 3.17 -12.20 -24.19
C LEU A 66 2.73 -10.73 -24.19
N ALA A 67 2.67 -10.10 -25.37
CA ALA A 67 2.20 -8.72 -25.49
C ALA A 67 0.72 -8.57 -25.09
N VAL A 68 -0.14 -9.49 -25.52
CA VAL A 68 -1.57 -9.50 -25.14
C VAL A 68 -1.73 -9.74 -23.64
N ALA A 69 -0.99 -10.70 -23.07
CA ALA A 69 -1.05 -10.97 -21.64
C ALA A 69 -0.58 -9.75 -20.82
N ALA A 70 0.47 -9.06 -21.24
CA ALA A 70 0.95 -7.84 -20.60
C ALA A 70 -0.08 -6.70 -20.67
N ALA A 71 -0.74 -6.53 -21.83
CA ALA A 71 -1.80 -5.54 -21.99
C ALA A 71 -3.02 -5.83 -21.09
N LEU A 72 -3.44 -7.10 -20.99
CA LEU A 72 -4.53 -7.53 -20.09
C LEU A 72 -4.16 -7.34 -18.61
N ALA A 73 -2.93 -7.68 -18.22
CA ALA A 73 -2.45 -7.46 -16.85
C ALA A 73 -2.42 -5.96 -16.51
N LEU A 74 -1.95 -5.11 -17.42
CA LEU A 74 -1.96 -3.66 -17.24
C LEU A 74 -3.40 -3.12 -17.13
N LEU A 75 -4.31 -3.60 -17.97
CA LEU A 75 -5.73 -3.23 -17.90
C LEU A 75 -6.35 -3.64 -16.56
N MET A 76 -6.05 -4.84 -16.06
CA MET A 76 -6.48 -5.27 -14.73
C MET A 76 -5.93 -4.36 -13.62
N VAL A 77 -4.67 -3.92 -13.69
CA VAL A 77 -4.09 -3.02 -12.69
C VAL A 77 -4.75 -1.64 -12.71
N VAL A 78 -4.99 -1.08 -13.89
CA VAL A 78 -5.60 0.25 -14.04
C VAL A 78 -7.06 0.24 -13.61
N THR A 79 -7.82 -0.80 -14.00
CA THR A 79 -9.24 -0.91 -13.68
C THR A 79 -9.51 -1.34 -12.24
N ASN A 80 -8.52 -1.94 -11.55
CA ASN A 80 -8.67 -2.37 -10.16
C ASN A 80 -8.69 -1.20 -9.16
N ARG A 81 -8.29 0.02 -9.53
CA ARG A 81 -8.22 1.15 -8.58
C ARG A 81 -9.59 1.82 -8.39
N ARG A 82 -9.94 2.10 -7.13
CA ARG A 82 -11.04 3.02 -6.79
C ARG A 82 -10.53 4.47 -6.75
N PRO A 83 -11.43 5.47 -6.83
CA PRO A 83 -11.05 6.86 -6.61
C PRO A 83 -10.37 7.04 -5.24
N GLY A 84 -9.42 7.97 -5.20
CA GLY A 84 -8.70 8.36 -3.99
C GLY A 84 -9.54 9.19 -3.01
N PRO A 85 -8.90 9.75 -1.97
CA PRO A 85 -9.57 10.65 -1.04
C PRO A 85 -10.09 11.91 -1.76
N VAL A 86 -11.32 12.29 -1.46
CA VAL A 86 -11.96 13.52 -1.93
C VAL A 86 -12.34 14.34 -0.71
N PRO A 87 -11.99 15.63 -0.61
CA PRO A 87 -12.42 16.45 0.51
C PRO A 87 -13.94 16.69 0.41
N LEU A 88 -14.68 16.39 1.47
CA LEU A 88 -16.10 16.76 1.60
C LEU A 88 -16.28 18.20 2.06
N GLY A 89 -15.26 18.73 2.73
CA GLY A 89 -15.27 20.02 3.38
C GLY A 89 -14.29 19.99 4.55
N GLY A 90 -14.00 21.16 5.09
CA GLY A 90 -13.26 21.31 6.32
C GLY A 90 -13.95 22.32 7.21
N GLY A 91 -13.92 22.06 8.51
CA GLY A 91 -14.36 23.01 9.53
C GLY A 91 -13.24 23.97 9.90
N GLY A 92 -13.62 25.16 10.35
CA GLY A 92 -12.70 26.12 10.98
C GLY A 92 -11.87 27.00 10.02
N PRO A 93 -11.25 28.06 10.56
CA PRO A 93 -10.46 29.02 9.79
C PRO A 93 -9.01 28.58 9.53
N GLY A 94 -8.62 27.41 10.03
CA GLY A 94 -7.25 26.94 10.02
C GLY A 94 -6.69 26.54 8.65
N THR A 95 -5.54 25.86 8.69
CA THR A 95 -4.79 25.43 7.52
C THR A 95 -4.55 23.93 7.51
N VAL A 96 -4.43 23.38 6.30
CA VAL A 96 -4.09 21.99 6.04
C VAL A 96 -2.78 21.98 5.26
N THR A 97 -1.79 21.26 5.76
CA THR A 97 -0.54 21.01 5.05
C THR A 97 -0.54 19.60 4.50
N VAL A 98 -0.37 19.47 3.18
CA VAL A 98 -0.30 18.18 2.48
C VAL A 98 1.08 18.06 1.84
N ASP A 99 1.88 17.09 2.26
CA ASP A 99 3.26 16.86 1.79
C ASP A 99 4.12 18.15 1.76
N GLY A 100 3.97 18.98 2.78
CA GLY A 100 4.68 20.25 2.95
C GLY A 100 4.05 21.46 2.24
N GLN A 101 2.95 21.27 1.49
CA GLN A 101 2.21 22.37 0.87
C GLN A 101 1.00 22.76 1.70
N THR A 102 0.98 24.00 2.18
CA THR A 102 -0.08 24.52 3.05
C THR A 102 -1.16 25.23 2.25
N VAL A 103 -2.42 24.89 2.52
CA VAL A 103 -3.62 25.52 1.97
C VAL A 103 -4.62 25.83 3.08
N PRO A 104 -5.45 26.88 2.96
CA PRO A 104 -6.55 27.09 3.90
C PRO A 104 -7.54 25.93 3.88
N ALA A 105 -8.01 25.49 5.05
CA ALA A 105 -8.94 24.36 5.19
C ALA A 105 -10.27 24.62 4.44
N ASN A 106 -10.69 25.89 4.37
CA ASN A 106 -11.91 26.33 3.68
C ASN A 106 -11.79 26.40 2.14
N ARG A 107 -10.72 25.88 1.53
CA ARG A 107 -10.53 25.82 0.06
C ARG A 107 -10.50 24.38 -0.46
N PRO A 108 -11.66 23.70 -0.53
CA PRO A 108 -11.72 22.28 -0.88
C PRO A 108 -11.16 21.97 -2.27
N GLU A 109 -11.30 22.88 -3.25
CA GLU A 109 -10.74 22.69 -4.58
C GLU A 109 -9.21 22.69 -4.60
N ALA A 110 -8.59 23.54 -3.78
CA ALA A 110 -7.13 23.57 -3.66
C ALA A 110 -6.64 22.30 -2.98
N LEU A 111 -7.32 21.88 -1.92
CA LEU A 111 -7.00 20.67 -1.20
C LEU A 111 -7.18 19.41 -2.06
N ALA A 112 -8.25 19.32 -2.86
CA ALA A 112 -8.51 18.20 -3.77
C ALA A 112 -7.39 17.98 -4.80
N ARG A 113 -6.64 19.04 -5.17
CA ARG A 113 -5.49 18.93 -6.08
C ARG A 113 -4.23 18.40 -5.40
N LEU A 114 -4.13 18.54 -4.08
CA LEU A 114 -2.98 18.10 -3.29
C LEU A 114 -3.17 16.71 -2.71
N LEU A 115 -4.41 16.35 -2.38
CA LEU A 115 -4.73 15.06 -1.79
C LEU A 115 -4.50 13.92 -2.78
N HIS A 116 -3.71 12.95 -2.35
CA HIS A 116 -3.53 11.68 -3.04
C HIS A 116 -3.32 10.55 -2.03
N PRO A 117 -3.51 9.29 -2.44
CA PRO A 117 -3.07 8.11 -1.69
C PRO A 117 -1.65 8.28 -1.13
N GLY A 118 -1.45 7.98 0.15
CA GLY A 118 -0.14 8.05 0.81
C GLY A 118 0.34 9.47 1.15
N ALA A 119 -0.43 10.52 0.86
CA ALA A 119 -0.07 11.87 1.26
C ALA A 119 -0.04 12.00 2.78
N ARG A 120 0.94 12.74 3.31
CA ARG A 120 0.99 13.15 4.72
C ARG A 120 0.22 14.45 4.88
N VAL A 121 -0.78 14.42 5.73
CA VAL A 121 -1.69 15.53 6.02
C VAL A 121 -1.48 15.99 7.45
N THR A 122 -1.35 17.31 7.65
CA THR A 122 -1.20 17.95 8.96
C THR A 122 -2.19 19.11 9.07
N LEU A 123 -3.04 19.08 10.09
CA LEU A 123 -4.03 20.11 10.39
C LEU A 123 -3.49 21.05 11.48
N SER A 124 -3.81 22.33 11.40
CA SER A 124 -3.64 23.25 12.54
C SER A 124 -4.68 22.96 13.64
N ASP A 125 -4.49 23.57 14.81
CA ASP A 125 -5.34 23.36 15.99
C ASP A 125 -6.77 23.94 15.87
N ASP A 126 -7.07 24.59 14.74
CA ASP A 126 -8.34 25.23 14.40
C ASP A 126 -8.87 24.80 13.02
N ALA A 127 -8.32 23.72 12.44
CA ALA A 127 -8.77 23.12 11.20
C ALA A 127 -9.37 21.73 11.45
N GLU A 128 -10.47 21.41 10.77
CA GLU A 128 -11.03 20.07 10.67
C GLU A 128 -11.07 19.69 9.18
N LEU A 129 -10.91 18.41 8.86
CA LEU A 129 -10.97 17.94 7.49
C LEU A 129 -11.73 16.62 7.36
N ASP A 130 -12.81 16.65 6.59
CA ASP A 130 -13.56 15.46 6.21
C ASP A 130 -13.13 14.97 4.82
N LEU A 131 -12.71 13.71 4.75
CA LEU A 131 -12.31 13.03 3.52
C LEU A 131 -13.27 11.88 3.23
N HIS A 132 -13.71 11.80 1.99
CA HIS A 132 -14.52 10.70 1.49
C HIS A 132 -13.70 9.84 0.53
N TYR A 133 -13.70 8.54 0.78
CA TYR A 133 -13.31 7.52 -0.19
C TYR A 133 -14.58 6.94 -0.80
N PRO A 134 -14.91 7.28 -2.07
CA PRO A 134 -16.21 6.99 -2.67
C PRO A 134 -16.73 5.57 -2.43
N GLY A 135 -17.83 5.50 -1.66
CA GLY A 135 -18.53 4.27 -1.31
C GLY A 135 -17.80 3.34 -0.33
N VAL A 136 -16.61 3.71 0.15
CA VAL A 136 -15.78 2.88 1.03
C VAL A 136 -15.84 3.39 2.46
N MET A 137 -15.52 4.66 2.69
CA MET A 137 -15.40 5.23 4.03
C MET A 137 -15.38 6.75 4.02
N VAL A 138 -15.77 7.36 5.13
CA VAL A 138 -15.57 8.77 5.47
C VAL A 138 -14.62 8.85 6.65
N TRP A 139 -13.68 9.78 6.57
CA TRP A 139 -12.65 10.06 7.55
C TRP A 139 -12.82 11.49 8.02
N ARG A 140 -12.72 11.70 9.32
CA ARG A 140 -12.57 13.02 9.91
C ARG A 140 -11.21 13.13 10.56
N LEU A 141 -10.40 14.06 10.09
CA LEU A 141 -9.20 14.48 10.79
C LEU A 141 -9.58 15.67 11.67
N GLU A 142 -9.42 15.49 12.98
CA GLU A 142 -9.69 16.53 13.97
C GLU A 142 -8.56 17.56 14.03
N PRO A 143 -8.76 18.71 14.70
CA PRO A 143 -7.72 19.71 14.86
C PRO A 143 -6.42 19.16 15.46
N GLY A 144 -5.29 19.66 14.97
CA GLY A 144 -3.95 19.24 15.38
C GLY A 144 -3.53 17.84 14.89
N THR A 145 -4.31 17.22 14.01
CA THR A 145 -4.05 15.86 13.52
C THR A 145 -2.96 15.82 12.46
N THR A 146 -2.08 14.82 12.58
CA THR A 146 -1.11 14.44 11.56
C THR A 146 -1.29 12.97 11.19
N ALA A 147 -1.57 12.70 9.92
CA ALA A 147 -1.80 11.35 9.43
C ALA A 147 -1.27 11.16 8.00
N VAL A 148 -0.95 9.92 7.65
CA VAL A 148 -0.63 9.48 6.28
C VAL A 148 -1.84 8.73 5.73
N LEU A 149 -2.41 9.26 4.65
CA LEU A 149 -3.65 8.75 4.08
C LEU A 149 -3.46 7.34 3.49
N PRO A 150 -4.44 6.44 3.68
CA PRO A 150 -4.37 5.12 3.09
C PRO A 150 -4.46 5.16 1.56
N PRO A 151 -4.02 4.10 0.87
CA PRO A 151 -4.33 3.95 -0.54
C PRO A 151 -5.84 3.82 -0.78
N ALA A 152 -6.29 4.07 -2.01
CA ALA A 152 -7.63 3.66 -2.40
C ALA A 152 -7.68 2.12 -2.46
N PRO A 153 -8.69 1.45 -1.89
CA PRO A 153 -8.76 -0.01 -1.92
C PRO A 153 -8.97 -0.49 -3.35
N GLY A 154 -8.37 -1.63 -3.68
CA GLY A 154 -8.64 -2.27 -4.96
C GLY A 154 -10.06 -2.83 -5.06
N ARG A 155 -10.59 -2.96 -6.28
CA ARG A 155 -11.94 -3.49 -6.56
C ARG A 155 -12.02 -4.99 -6.33
N TRP A 156 -11.04 -5.74 -6.87
CA TRP A 156 -11.01 -7.21 -6.86
C TRP A 156 -9.92 -7.77 -5.94
N TYR A 157 -8.74 -7.17 -5.92
CA TYR A 157 -7.59 -7.57 -5.08
C TYR A 157 -6.93 -6.34 -4.44
N GLY A 158 -6.12 -6.53 -3.39
CA GLY A 158 -5.47 -5.41 -2.69
C GLY A 158 -6.46 -4.56 -1.87
N LYS A 159 -7.34 -5.23 -1.11
CA LYS A 159 -8.35 -4.57 -0.26
C LYS A 159 -7.82 -4.21 1.14
N ALA A 160 -6.58 -4.55 1.44
CA ALA A 160 -5.93 -4.13 2.68
C ALA A 160 -5.53 -2.66 2.56
N LEU A 161 -5.97 -1.87 3.52
CA LEU A 161 -5.68 -0.45 3.66
C LEU A 161 -4.80 -0.28 4.87
N GLU A 162 -3.78 0.56 4.76
CA GLU A 162 -2.97 0.98 5.89
C GLU A 162 -2.91 2.49 5.92
N CYS A 163 -3.21 3.07 7.06
CA CYS A 163 -3.00 4.47 7.38
C CYS A 163 -2.04 4.57 8.55
N ARG A 164 -1.28 5.66 8.62
CA ARG A 164 -0.51 6.00 9.80
C ARG A 164 -1.09 7.22 10.48
N LEU A 165 -1.46 7.10 11.76
CA LEU A 165 -1.82 8.23 12.60
C LEU A 165 -0.61 8.58 13.47
N GLU A 166 -0.04 9.76 13.24
CA GLU A 166 1.16 10.22 13.94
C GLU A 166 0.82 11.07 15.16
N LYS A 167 -0.28 11.83 15.14
CA LYS A 167 -0.76 12.65 16.26
C LYS A 167 -2.21 13.06 16.00
N GLY A 168 -2.98 13.32 17.05
CA GLY A 168 -4.32 13.89 17.00
C GLY A 168 -5.39 12.82 16.97
N GLU A 169 -6.52 13.10 16.33
CA GLU A 169 -7.68 12.22 16.31
C GLU A 169 -8.22 12.00 14.90
N LEU A 170 -8.56 10.75 14.64
CA LEU A 170 -9.17 10.29 13.40
C LEU A 170 -10.50 9.62 13.71
N GLY A 171 -11.59 10.22 13.22
CA GLY A 171 -12.90 9.57 13.12
C GLY A 171 -13.04 8.79 11.82
N LEU A 172 -13.65 7.61 11.87
CA LEU A 172 -13.87 6.75 10.72
C LEU A 172 -15.29 6.20 10.70
N ARG A 173 -15.96 6.39 9.56
CA ARG A 173 -17.24 5.76 9.22
C ARG A 173 -17.07 4.91 7.98
N THR A 174 -17.32 3.60 8.06
CA THR A 174 -17.27 2.73 6.87
C THR A 174 -18.59 2.75 6.11
N GLY A 175 -18.54 2.69 4.79
CA GLY A 175 -19.68 2.60 3.89
C GLY A 175 -19.90 1.20 3.29
N PRO A 176 -20.91 1.03 2.40
CA PRO A 176 -21.31 -0.27 1.84
C PRO A 176 -20.24 -0.98 1.00
N GLY A 177 -19.25 -0.25 0.50
CA GLY A 177 -18.11 -0.76 -0.29
C GLY A 177 -16.90 -1.16 0.55
N PHE A 178 -17.02 -1.12 1.89
CA PHE A 178 -16.02 -1.64 2.83
C PHE A 178 -16.00 -3.18 3.05
N PRO A 179 -16.94 -4.05 2.58
CA PRO A 179 -16.96 -5.44 3.01
C PRO A 179 -15.72 -6.19 2.53
N GLY A 180 -14.99 -6.74 3.50
CA GLY A 180 -13.74 -7.47 3.28
C GLY A 180 -12.52 -6.57 3.04
N ALA A 181 -12.66 -5.24 3.11
CA ALA A 181 -11.51 -4.35 3.27
C ALA A 181 -11.07 -4.39 4.74
N ARG A 182 -9.77 -4.58 4.97
CA ARG A 182 -9.17 -4.49 6.30
C ARG A 182 -8.42 -3.18 6.34
N LEU A 183 -8.83 -2.26 7.21
CA LEU A 183 -8.08 -1.02 7.43
C LEU A 183 -7.27 -1.18 8.71
N ALA A 184 -5.96 -1.10 8.60
CA ALA A 184 -5.08 -0.92 9.73
C ALA A 184 -4.79 0.56 9.92
N ILE A 185 -5.12 1.11 11.09
CA ILE A 185 -4.65 2.42 11.55
C ILE A 185 -3.44 2.16 12.43
N VAL A 186 -2.27 2.57 11.96
CA VAL A 186 -0.98 2.31 12.60
C VAL A 186 -0.57 3.55 13.39
N THR A 187 -0.22 3.36 14.65
CA THR A 187 0.39 4.37 15.52
C THR A 187 1.76 3.90 15.98
N ALA A 188 2.45 4.68 16.81
CA ALA A 188 3.72 4.25 17.40
C ALA A 188 3.51 3.12 18.43
N GLU A 189 2.34 3.08 19.08
CA GLU A 189 2.02 2.15 20.15
C GLU A 189 1.46 0.82 19.62
N GLY A 190 0.86 0.81 18.42
CA GLY A 190 0.30 -0.40 17.85
C GLY A 190 -0.50 -0.21 16.56
N ARG A 191 -1.38 -1.18 16.28
CA ARG A 191 -2.25 -1.21 15.10
C ARG A 191 -3.69 -1.45 15.53
N ALA A 192 -4.61 -0.64 15.02
CA ALA A 192 -6.05 -0.84 15.12
C ALA A 192 -6.57 -1.38 13.78
N ILE A 193 -6.96 -2.65 13.74
CA ILE A 193 -7.50 -3.32 12.56
C ILE A 193 -9.02 -3.22 12.59
N VAL A 194 -9.54 -2.29 11.79
CA VAL A 194 -10.96 -2.00 11.69
C VAL A 194 -11.62 -2.99 10.74
N THR A 195 -12.70 -3.61 11.22
CA THR A 195 -13.53 -4.54 10.43
C THR A 195 -14.91 -4.00 10.10
N GLY A 196 -15.34 -2.89 10.71
CA GLY A 196 -16.55 -2.18 10.30
C GLY A 196 -17.01 -1.05 11.23
N THR A 197 -17.80 -0.19 10.59
CA THR A 197 -18.81 0.80 11.03
C THR A 197 -18.33 2.13 11.60
N LEU A 198 -18.21 2.35 12.91
CA LEU A 198 -17.98 3.70 13.46
C LEU A 198 -16.98 3.69 14.61
N VAL A 199 -15.80 4.27 14.38
CA VAL A 199 -14.68 4.25 15.34
C VAL A 199 -13.95 5.60 15.37
N SER A 200 -13.33 5.92 16.50
CA SER A 200 -12.31 6.99 16.61
C SER A 200 -11.00 6.39 17.09
N VAL A 201 -9.89 6.88 16.53
CA VAL A 201 -8.54 6.61 17.02
C VAL A 201 -7.89 7.94 17.38
N TYR A 202 -7.56 8.11 18.66
CA TYR A 202 -6.81 9.23 19.20
C TYR A 202 -5.37 8.77 19.49
N ARG A 203 -4.41 9.64 19.21
CA ARG A 203 -3.01 9.43 19.57
C ARG A 203 -2.33 10.72 19.98
N ASP A 204 -1.68 10.69 21.13
CA ASP A 204 -0.77 11.74 21.58
C ASP A 204 0.61 11.16 21.94
N ASP A 205 1.40 11.90 22.70
CA ASP A 205 2.74 11.44 23.09
C ASP A 205 2.74 10.38 24.18
N ALA A 206 1.63 10.16 24.87
CA ALA A 206 1.50 9.24 25.99
C ALA A 206 0.73 7.98 25.61
N VAL A 207 -0.31 8.08 24.76
CA VAL A 207 -1.25 6.99 24.51
C VAL A 207 -1.76 6.93 23.07
N THR A 208 -2.19 5.74 22.67
CA THR A 208 -3.16 5.53 21.59
C THR A 208 -4.47 5.02 22.20
N CYS A 209 -5.58 5.70 21.95
CA CYS A 209 -6.92 5.28 22.38
C CYS A 209 -7.80 4.98 21.16
N VAL A 210 -8.46 3.82 21.16
CA VAL A 210 -9.43 3.43 20.13
C VAL A 210 -10.80 3.29 20.77
N CYS A 211 -11.78 4.05 20.30
CA CYS A 211 -13.18 3.97 20.72
C CYS A 211 -14.03 3.38 19.60
N VAL A 212 -14.88 2.39 19.91
CA VAL A 212 -15.73 1.70 18.93
C VAL A 212 -17.19 1.93 19.27
N VAL A 213 -17.91 2.75 18.50
CA VAL A 213 -19.34 2.99 18.73
C VAL A 213 -20.20 1.95 18.03
N GLU A 214 -19.79 1.54 16.83
CA GLU A 214 -20.44 0.49 16.06
C GLU A 214 -19.36 -0.45 15.51
N GLY A 215 -19.67 -1.75 15.46
CA GLY A 215 -18.77 -2.75 14.86
C GLY A 215 -17.73 -3.29 15.84
N ALA A 216 -16.55 -3.61 15.32
CA ALA A 216 -15.45 -4.18 16.10
C ALA A 216 -14.08 -3.84 15.51
N VAL A 217 -13.10 -3.70 16.39
CA VAL A 217 -11.69 -3.45 16.06
C VAL A 217 -10.82 -4.48 16.76
N VAL A 218 -9.90 -5.10 16.03
CA VAL A 218 -8.82 -5.89 16.65
C VAL A 218 -7.66 -4.94 16.92
N MET A 219 -7.10 -4.98 18.13
CA MET A 219 -5.93 -4.17 18.47
C MET A 219 -4.70 -5.07 18.62
N GLU A 220 -3.60 -4.61 18.02
CA GLU A 220 -2.28 -5.24 18.12
C GLU A 220 -1.29 -4.22 18.71
N THR A 221 -0.38 -4.67 19.56
CA THR A 221 0.73 -3.83 20.05
C THR A 221 1.78 -3.63 18.95
N ALA A 222 2.73 -2.70 19.17
CA ALA A 222 3.88 -2.52 18.27
C ALA A 222 4.74 -3.78 18.10
N SER A 223 4.74 -4.71 19.08
CA SER A 223 5.43 -6.00 18.99
C SER A 223 4.65 -7.08 18.23
N GLY A 224 3.41 -6.79 17.81
CA GLY A 224 2.53 -7.72 17.11
C GLY A 224 1.69 -8.61 18.03
N GLU A 225 1.65 -8.34 19.33
CA GLU A 225 0.76 -9.06 20.25
C GLU A 225 -0.70 -8.65 20.00
N VAL A 226 -1.57 -9.65 19.78
CA VAL A 226 -3.00 -9.43 19.56
C VAL A 226 -3.70 -9.35 20.90
N LEU A 227 -4.29 -8.19 21.21
CA LEU A 227 -4.98 -7.93 22.48
C LEU A 227 -6.47 -8.32 22.45
N GLY A 228 -6.96 -8.84 21.34
CA GLY A 228 -8.35 -9.22 21.11
C GLY A 228 -9.23 -8.07 20.60
N ASN A 229 -10.54 -8.31 20.56
CA ASN A 229 -11.53 -7.40 20.01
C ASN A 229 -11.91 -6.28 20.99
N ILE A 230 -12.11 -5.08 20.43
CA ILE A 230 -12.81 -3.95 21.04
C ILE A 230 -14.19 -3.93 20.40
N GLU A 231 -15.22 -4.19 21.20
CA GLU A 231 -16.62 -4.26 20.76
C GLU A 231 -17.30 -2.89 20.84
N ALA A 232 -18.47 -2.77 20.21
CA ALA A 232 -19.30 -1.58 20.28
C ALA A 232 -19.56 -1.13 21.74
N GLY A 233 -19.45 0.18 21.99
CA GLY A 233 -19.56 0.79 23.31
C GLY A 233 -18.30 0.69 24.18
N ARG A 234 -17.22 0.09 23.67
CA ARG A 234 -15.96 -0.09 24.39
C ARG A 234 -14.84 0.74 23.79
N ARG A 235 -13.82 1.00 24.61
CA ARG A 235 -12.55 1.55 24.15
C ARG A 235 -11.37 0.74 24.67
N ARG A 236 -10.23 0.91 24.02
CA ARG A 236 -8.95 0.42 24.52
C ARG A 236 -7.88 1.48 24.42
N VAL A 237 -7.05 1.57 25.46
CA VAL A 237 -5.92 2.50 25.53
C VAL A 237 -4.62 1.70 25.58
N LEU A 238 -3.72 1.97 24.64
CA LEU A 238 -2.33 1.54 24.68
C LEU A 238 -1.50 2.68 25.24
N PHE A 239 -0.72 2.38 26.28
CA PHE A 239 0.21 3.34 26.85
C PHE A 239 1.58 3.17 26.22
N ARG A 240 2.22 4.29 25.90
CA ARG A 240 3.56 4.31 25.29
C ARG A 240 4.65 3.81 26.22
N ASP A 241 4.43 3.89 27.53
CA ASP A 241 5.32 3.38 28.55
C ASP A 241 5.32 1.84 28.67
N GLY A 242 4.42 1.16 27.94
CA GLY A 242 4.27 -0.29 27.98
C GLY A 242 3.44 -0.81 29.16
N SER A 243 2.79 0.07 29.92
CA SER A 243 1.83 -0.31 30.96
C SER A 243 0.68 -1.14 30.38
N GLU A 244 0.02 -1.92 31.25
CA GLU A 244 -1.08 -2.80 30.84
C GLU A 244 -2.18 -2.00 30.10
N PRO A 245 -2.61 -2.46 28.91
CA PRO A 245 -3.67 -1.80 28.16
C PRO A 245 -4.98 -1.70 28.96
N LEU A 246 -5.57 -0.50 29.01
CA LEU A 246 -6.89 -0.31 29.59
C LEU A 246 -7.97 -0.76 28.60
N HIS A 247 -8.98 -1.51 29.07
CA HIS A 247 -10.17 -1.84 28.28
C HIS A 247 -11.45 -1.60 29.10
N ASP A 248 -12.17 -0.53 28.77
CA ASP A 248 -13.34 -0.05 29.49
C ASP A 248 -14.46 0.43 28.55
N ALA A 249 -15.52 0.99 29.12
CA ALA A 249 -16.59 1.63 28.36
C ALA A 249 -16.09 2.96 27.77
N ILE A 250 -16.65 3.36 26.63
CA ILE A 250 -16.37 4.68 26.06
C ILE A 250 -16.87 5.75 27.03
N ALA A 251 -16.02 6.75 27.29
CA ALA A 251 -16.43 7.90 28.09
C ALA A 251 -17.54 8.69 27.35
N PRO A 252 -18.61 9.16 28.02
CA PRO A 252 -19.73 9.81 27.36
C PRO A 252 -19.36 10.96 26.40
N PRO A 253 -18.37 11.84 26.70
CA PRO A 253 -17.97 12.88 25.75
C PRO A 253 -17.41 12.33 24.43
N HIS A 254 -16.63 11.25 24.48
CA HIS A 254 -16.04 10.64 23.28
C HIS A 254 -17.13 9.96 22.44
N GLN A 255 -18.12 9.33 23.09
CA GLN A 255 -19.26 8.73 22.40
C GLN A 255 -20.12 9.79 21.72
N ALA A 256 -20.42 10.90 22.40
CA ALA A 256 -21.20 11.99 21.83
C ALA A 256 -20.52 12.63 20.61
N HIS A 257 -19.20 12.80 20.66
CA HIS A 257 -18.39 13.29 19.54
C HIS A 257 -18.53 12.39 18.30
N LEU A 258 -18.36 11.08 18.47
CA LEU A 258 -18.50 10.11 17.38
C LEU A 258 -19.92 10.03 16.81
N GLN A 259 -20.94 10.17 17.65
CA GLN A 259 -22.33 10.21 17.21
C GLN A 259 -22.64 11.47 16.39
N ALA A 260 -22.06 12.61 16.77
CA ALA A 260 -22.18 13.84 15.98
C ALA A 260 -21.50 13.69 14.60
N PHE A 261 -20.34 13.04 14.56
CA PHE A 261 -19.66 12.69 13.30
C PHE A 261 -20.51 11.76 12.41
N ASP A 262 -21.12 10.73 12.99
CA ASP A 262 -22.03 9.83 12.24
C ASP A 262 -23.23 10.57 11.65
N GLY A 263 -23.83 11.47 12.44
CA GLY A 263 -24.90 12.36 11.97
C GLY A 263 -24.48 13.23 10.78
N ALA A 264 -23.26 13.75 10.77
CA ALA A 264 -22.69 14.49 9.64
C ALA A 264 -22.45 13.59 8.41
N CYS A 265 -22.14 12.31 8.62
CA CYS A 265 -21.90 11.33 7.56
C CYS A 265 -23.18 10.82 6.88
N GLY A 266 -24.36 10.94 7.51
CA GLY A 266 -25.59 10.26 7.09
C GLY A 266 -26.03 10.49 5.64
N ASN A 267 -25.58 11.57 4.99
CA ASN A 267 -25.91 11.88 3.60
C ASN A 267 -24.82 11.45 2.59
N VAL A 268 -23.65 11.01 3.03
CA VAL A 268 -22.49 10.81 2.15
C VAL A 268 -22.59 9.52 1.34
N PHE A 269 -23.19 8.47 1.89
CA PHE A 269 -23.31 7.18 1.21
C PHE A 269 -24.61 6.99 0.42
N GLY A 270 -25.51 7.97 0.44
CA GLY A 270 -26.86 7.86 -0.12
C GLY A 270 -27.77 6.93 0.70
N PRO A 271 -29.09 6.91 0.41
CA PRO A 271 -30.01 5.90 0.91
C PRO A 271 -29.71 4.49 0.34
#